data_AF-A0A6L7R1A0-F1
#
_entry.id   AF-A0A6L7R1A0-F1
#
_cell.length_a   1.000
_cell.length_b   1.000
_cell.length_c   1.000
_cell.angle_alpha   90.00
_cell.angle_beta   90.00
_cell.angle_gamma   90.00
#
_symmetry.space_group_name_H-M   'P 1'
#
loop_
_entity.id
_entity.type
_entity.pdbx_description
1 polymer ?
#
loop_
_entity_poly.entity_id
_entity_poly.type
_entity_poly.pdbx_seq_one_letter_code
_entity_poly.pdbx_strand_id
1 'polypeptide(L)' 'MNDEATKREVEERFNTVKRLYGDRLDKKQLEGVRTGVEAIVRASQAVSAVRLENGDEPFSVFSPYREED' A
#
# COMPACT_ATOMS: atom_id res chain seq x y z
N MET A 1 12.75 5.63 13.29
CA MET A 1 12.21 4.65 12.33
C MET A 1 13.20 3.49 12.24
N ASN A 2 12.72 2.25 12.32
CA ASN A 2 13.59 1.08 12.19
C ASN A 2 13.76 0.74 10.70
N ASP A 3 14.85 1.18 10.10
CA ASP A 3 15.15 0.98 8.67
C ASP A 3 15.18 -0.50 8.27
N GLU A 4 15.55 -1.39 9.19
CA GLU A 4 15.57 -2.84 8.97
C GLU A 4 14.15 -3.43 8.88
N ALA A 5 13.22 -2.93 9.69
CA ALA A 5 11.82 -3.33 9.62
C ALA A 5 11.18 -2.87 8.29
N THR A 6 11.47 -1.64 7.86
CA THR A 6 11.02 -1.13 6.55
C THR A 6 11.57 -1.98 5.40
N LYS A 7 12.86 -2.31 5.41
CA LYS A 7 13.46 -3.18 4.39
C LYS A 7 12.79 -4.56 4.33
N ARG A 8 12.54 -5.17 5.49
CA ARG A 8 11.84 -6.45 5.56
C ARG A 8 10.43 -6.37 4.97
N GLU A 9 9.67 -5.33 5.32
CA GLU A 9 8.33 -5.13 4.77
C GLU A 9 8.36 -4.94 3.25
N VAL A 10 9.31 -4.14 2.74
CA VAL A 10 9.50 -3.95 1.28
C VAL A 10 9.76 -5.29 0.60
N GLU A 11 10.61 -6.15 1.15
CA GLU A 11 10.87 -7.48 0.59
C GLU A 11 9.64 -8.40 0.63
N GLU A 12 8.90 -8.43 1.73
CA GLU A 12 7.67 -9.24 1.86
C GLU A 12 6.62 -8.83 0.81
N ARG A 13 6.42 -7.52 0.62
CA ARG A 13 5.49 -6.97 -0.38
C ARG A 13 6.00 -7.18 -1.81
N PHE A 14 7.27 -6.91 -2.07
CA PHE A 14 7.89 -7.14 -3.38
C PHE A 14 7.79 -8.62 -3.79
N ASN A 15 8.10 -9.54 -2.88
CA ASN A 15 7.99 -10.98 -3.15
C ASN A 15 6.55 -11.41 -3.45
N THR A 16 5.56 -10.77 -2.83
CA THR A 16 4.15 -11.00 -3.16
C THR A 16 3.82 -10.55 -4.59
N VAL A 17 4.25 -9.35 -5.00
CA VAL A 17 4.03 -8.85 -6.36
C VAL A 17 4.78 -9.72 -7.39
N LYS A 18 6.04 -10.05 -7.12
CA LYS A 18 6.87 -10.92 -7.97
C LYS A 18 6.27 -12.31 -8.13
N ARG A 19 5.69 -12.89 -7.07
CA ARG A 19 5.01 -14.19 -7.14
C ARG A 19 3.76 -14.15 -8.02
N LEU A 20 3.02 -13.05 -8.02
CA LEU A 20 1.76 -12.91 -8.75
C LEU A 20 1.95 -12.50 -10.22
N TYR A 21 2.98 -11.70 -10.52
CA TYR A 21 3.12 -11.04 -11.82
C TYR A 21 4.53 -11.08 -12.40
N GLY A 22 5.50 -11.70 -11.71
CA GLY A 22 6.91 -11.65 -12.10
C GLY A 22 7.26 -12.41 -13.38
N ASP A 23 6.40 -13.32 -13.82
CA ASP A 23 6.49 -14.02 -15.11
C ASP A 23 6.27 -13.10 -16.32
N ARG A 24 5.60 -11.96 -16.11
CA ARG A 24 5.29 -10.96 -17.15
C ARG A 24 6.27 -9.79 -17.18
N LEU A 25 7.26 -9.78 -16.30
CA LEU A 25 8.15 -8.64 -16.09
C LEU A 25 9.61 -9.02 -16.34
N ASP A 26 10.31 -8.16 -17.07
CA ASP A 26 11.76 -8.26 -17.17
C ASP A 26 12.46 -7.79 -15.88
N LYS A 27 13.78 -7.97 -15.82
CA LYS A 27 14.58 -7.60 -14.64
C LYS A 27 14.50 -6.12 -14.30
N LYS A 28 14.51 -5.23 -15.30
CA LYS A 28 14.46 -3.78 -15.10
C LYS A 28 13.09 -3.35 -14.60
N GLN A 29 12.04 -3.97 -15.12
CA GLN A 29 10.67 -3.76 -14.64
C GLN A 29 10.51 -4.26 -13.20
N LEU A 30 11.08 -5.41 -12.85
CA LEU A 30 11.09 -5.92 -11.46
C LEU A 30 11.83 -4.99 -10.50
N GLU A 31 12.97 -4.40 -10.91
CA GLU A 31 13.66 -3.38 -10.12
C GLU A 31 12.77 -2.14 -9.92
N GLY A 32 12.11 -1.67 -10.98
CA GLY A 32 11.16 -0.57 -10.92
C GLY A 32 9.99 -0.85 -9.95
N VAL A 33 9.45 -2.08 -9.97
CA VAL A 33 8.42 -2.51 -9.01
C VAL A 33 8.95 -2.45 -7.57
N ARG A 34 10.18 -2.91 -7.32
CA ARG A 34 10.78 -2.87 -5.99
C ARG A 34 10.91 -1.43 -5.48
N THR A 35 11.38 -0.51 -6.32
CA THR A 35 11.43 0.93 -6.00
C THR A 35 10.04 1.51 -5.72
N GLY A 36 9.04 1.13 -6.52
CA GLY A 36 7.65 1.55 -6.29
C GLY A 36 7.08 1.04 -4.96
N VAL A 37 7.32 -0.24 -4.64
CA VAL A 37 6.92 -0.83 -3.36
C VAL A 37 7.58 -0.11 -2.19
N GLU A 38 8.87 0.22 -2.28
CA GLU A 38 9.56 0.98 -1.24
C GLU A 38 8.92 2.35 -1.00
N ALA A 39 8.61 3.09 -2.08
CA ALA A 39 7.94 4.38 -1.98
C ALA A 39 6.56 4.26 -1.30
N ILE A 40 5.78 3.23 -1.65
CA ILE A 40 4.45 2.97 -1.05
C ILE A 40 4.57 2.62 0.43
N VAL A 41 5.52 1.76 0.81
CA VAL A 41 5.73 1.38 2.22
C VAL A 41 6.07 2.63 3.05
N ARG A 42 6.98 3.47 2.57
CA ARG A 42 7.33 4.73 3.25
C ARG A 42 6.13 5.68 3.37
N ALA A 43 5.33 5.82 2.32
CA ALA A 43 4.12 6.63 2.35
C ALA A 43 3.07 6.06 3.32
N SER A 44 2.88 4.74 3.33
CA SER A 44 1.97 4.06 4.26
C SER A 44 2.41 4.26 5.71
N GLN A 45 3.72 4.23 5.99
CA GLN A 45 4.25 4.53 7.33
C GLN A 45 3.92 5.96 7.76
N ALA A 46 4.05 6.94 6.85
CA ALA A 46 3.67 8.32 7.13
C ALA A 46 2.16 8.46 7.42
N VAL A 47 1.30 7.77 6.67
CA VAL A 47 -0.16 7.75 6.93
C VAL A 47 -0.47 7.08 8.25
N SER A 48 0.19 5.96 8.58
CA SER A 48 -0.03 5.23 9.84
C SER A 48 0.42 6.00 11.09
N ALA A 49 1.28 7.00 10.92
CA ALA A 49 1.69 7.88 12.02
C ALA A 49 0.60 8.89 12.41
N VAL A 50 -0.45 9.03 11.61
CA VAL A 50 -1.63 9.85 11.96
C VAL A 50 -2.35 9.18 13.12
N ARG A 51 -2.44 9.88 14.25
CA ARG A 51 -3.22 9.44 15.40
C ARG A 51 -4.70 9.61 15.08
N LEU A 52 -5.44 8.52 15.12
CA LEU A 52 -6.89 8.53 15.00
C LEU A 52 -7.53 8.62 16.39
N GLU A 53 -8.59 9.40 16.50
CA GLU A 53 -9.50 9.47 17.63
C GLU A 53 -10.78 8.66 17.31
N ASN A 54 -11.55 8.29 18.34
CA ASN A 54 -12.74 7.45 18.16
C ASN A 54 -13.82 8.06 17.23
N GLY A 55 -13.78 9.37 16.99
CA GLY A 55 -14.68 10.07 16.07
C GLY A 55 -14.15 10.19 14.63
N ASP A 56 -12.93 9.73 14.35
CA ASP A 56 -12.36 9.76 13.00
C ASP A 56 -12.96 8.61 12.18
N GLU A 57 -14.05 8.92 11.48
CA GLU A 57 -14.70 7.99 10.57
C GLU A 57 -14.02 7.96 9.19
N PRO A 58 -14.09 6.84 8.46
CA PRO A 58 -13.66 6.79 7.07
C PRO A 58 -14.37 7.87 6.25
N PHE A 59 -13.66 8.49 5.31
CA PHE A 59 -14.28 9.40 4.36
C PHE A 59 -15.35 8.65 3.54
N SER A 60 -16.62 9.04 3.72
CA SER A 60 -17.77 8.44 3.04
C SER A 60 -18.30 9.38 1.96
N VAL A 61 -18.54 8.85 0.77
CA VAL A 61 -19.26 9.56 -0.29
C VAL A 61 -20.74 9.26 -0.12
N PHE A 62 -21.54 10.29 0.14
CA PHE A 62 -22.99 10.18 0.31
C PHE A 62 -23.65 9.44 -0.86
N SER A 63 -24.35 8.35 -0.56
CA SER A 63 -25.26 7.68 -1.49
C SER A 63 -26.70 7.99 -1.07
N PRO A 64 -27.42 8.84 -1.82
CA PRO A 64 -28.82 9.11 -1.50
C PRO A 64 -29.62 7.82 -1.61
N TYR A 65 -30.42 7.55 -0.59
CA TYR A 65 -31.44 6.51 -0.66
C TYR A 65 -32.39 6.82 -1.82
N ARG A 66 -32.52 5.88 -2.75
CA ARG A 66 -33.61 5.85 -3.73
C ARG A 66 -34.50 4.69 -3.33
N GLU A 67 -35.75 4.99 -3.05
CA GLU A 67 -36.78 3.96 -2.96
C GLU A 67 -36.89 3.35 -4.37
N GLU A 68 -36.66 2.05 -4.50
CA GLU A 68 -37.04 1.36 -5.73
C GLU A 68 -38.57 1.19 -5.69
N ASP A 69 -39.31 2.17 -6.23
CA ASP A 69 -40.67 2.05 -6.77
C ASP A 69 -41.04 3.28 -7.64
#